data_AF-A0A2W5TEH0-F1
#
_entry.id   AF-A0A2W5TEH0-F1
#
_cell.length_a   1.000
_cell.length_b   1.000
_cell.length_c   1.000
_cell.angle_alpha   90.00
_cell.angle_beta   90.00
_cell.angle_gamma   90.00
#
_symmetry.space_group_name_H-M   'P 1'
#
loop_
_entity.id
_entity.type
_entity.pdbx_description
1 polymer ?
#
loop_
_entity_poly.entity_id
_entity_poly.type
_entity_poly.pdbx_seq_one_letter_code
_entity_poly.pdbx_strand_id
1 'polypeptide(L)'
;MAIYVPKETGVAALMEVHKVPWDELEHAYGTGVGKAAHENVPASLQLLGGTDDESLDEAVHLLFGNICHQGTIYESTAYAFPFIAAWGAGAEPSEETENAVVQLLACIGIAATFDAPHGSHAGSWGPAVSAATKSAIAASQKHLDVIATRSPKLKRLVSALVPTVNAAELNALLEE
;
A
#
# COMPACT_ATOMS: atom_id res chain seq x y z
N MET A 1 -10.84 1.05 12.50
CA MET A 1 -10.04 -0.04 13.09
C MET A 1 -8.56 0.36 13.12
N ALA A 2 -7.73 -0.24 13.99
CA ALA A 2 -6.32 0.14 14.10
C ALA A 2 -5.48 -0.46 12.95
N ILE A 3 -4.60 0.34 12.35
CA ILE A 3 -3.66 -0.13 11.33
C ILE A 3 -2.60 -1.03 11.99
N TYR A 4 -2.44 -2.25 11.46
CA TYR A 4 -1.36 -3.15 11.84
C TYR A 4 -0.10 -2.88 11.02
N VAL A 5 1.03 -2.64 11.68
CA VAL A 5 2.34 -2.53 11.02
C VAL A 5 3.13 -3.80 11.32
N PRO A 6 3.59 -4.56 10.30
CA PRO A 6 4.42 -5.75 10.50
C PRO A 6 5.66 -5.45 11.34
N LYS A 7 6.09 -6.43 12.13
CA LYS A 7 7.29 -6.32 12.96
C LYS A 7 8.51 -6.80 12.19
N GLU A 8 8.31 -7.82 11.35
CA GLU A 8 9.31 -8.35 10.45
C GLU A 8 9.35 -7.58 9.13
N THR A 9 10.39 -7.83 8.32
CA THR A 9 10.54 -7.28 6.96
C THR A 9 10.68 -8.40 5.92
N GLY A 10 10.60 -8.05 4.64
CA GLY A 10 10.69 -9.02 3.54
C GLY A 10 9.55 -10.04 3.58
N VAL A 11 9.85 -11.30 3.24
CA VAL A 11 8.85 -12.38 3.22
C VAL A 11 8.25 -12.65 4.60
N ALA A 12 9.04 -12.48 5.68
CA ALA A 12 8.56 -12.71 7.05
C ALA A 12 7.43 -11.75 7.44
N ALA A 13 7.43 -10.52 6.92
CA ALA A 13 6.35 -9.55 7.13
C ALA A 13 5.00 -10.07 6.60
N LEU A 14 5.02 -10.77 5.46
CA LEU A 14 3.83 -11.30 4.78
C LEU A 14 3.19 -12.45 5.57
N MET A 15 3.93 -13.09 6.48
CA MET A 15 3.36 -14.11 7.38
C MET A 15 2.43 -13.50 8.43
N GLU A 16 2.48 -12.18 8.61
CA GLU A 16 1.69 -11.47 9.62
C GLU A 16 0.32 -10.99 9.12
N VAL A 17 -0.03 -11.25 7.84
CA VAL A 17 -1.29 -10.76 7.23
C VAL A 17 -2.54 -11.19 7.99
N HIS A 18 -2.50 -12.34 8.67
CA HIS A 18 -3.61 -12.86 9.49
C HIS A 18 -3.96 -11.98 10.71
N LYS A 19 -3.17 -10.95 11.02
CA LYS A 19 -3.41 -10.02 12.14
C LYS A 19 -4.38 -8.89 11.79
N VAL A 20 -4.79 -8.79 10.52
CA VAL A 20 -5.81 -7.85 10.04
C VAL A 20 -7.10 -8.63 9.78
N PRO A 21 -8.28 -8.14 10.22
CA PRO A 21 -9.56 -8.77 9.92
C PRO A 21 -10.03 -8.36 8.51
N TRP A 22 -9.44 -9.01 7.50
CA TRP A 22 -9.72 -8.73 6.09
C TRP A 22 -11.17 -8.97 5.68
N ASP A 23 -11.90 -9.78 6.45
CA ASP A 23 -13.32 -10.09 6.25
C ASP A 23 -14.24 -8.87 6.43
N GLU A 24 -13.77 -7.83 7.11
CA GLU A 24 -14.53 -6.60 7.35
C GLU A 24 -14.20 -5.46 6.35
N LEU A 25 -13.17 -5.63 5.51
CA LEU A 25 -12.59 -4.54 4.72
C LEU A 25 -13.13 -4.49 3.29
N GLU A 26 -13.42 -3.29 2.80
CA GLU A 26 -13.78 -3.07 1.40
C GLU A 26 -12.54 -3.03 0.49
N HIS A 27 -12.60 -3.77 -0.62
CA HIS A 27 -11.66 -3.76 -1.75
C HIS A 27 -12.45 -3.51 -3.05
N ALA A 28 -11.77 -3.44 -4.20
CA ALA A 28 -12.40 -3.09 -5.48
C ALA A 28 -13.58 -3.98 -5.90
N TYR A 29 -13.60 -5.22 -5.45
CA TYR A 29 -14.62 -6.22 -5.82
C TYR A 29 -15.68 -6.46 -4.72
N GLY A 30 -15.74 -5.61 -3.68
CA GLY A 30 -16.67 -5.77 -2.56
C GLY A 30 -15.99 -5.86 -1.19
N THR A 31 -16.69 -6.39 -0.20
CA THR A 31 -16.20 -6.52 1.18
C THR A 31 -15.75 -7.93 1.49
N GLY A 32 -14.62 -8.05 2.19
CA GLY A 32 -14.16 -9.29 2.78
C GLY A 32 -13.13 -10.03 1.94
N VAL A 33 -13.03 -11.34 2.18
CA VAL A 33 -12.13 -12.23 1.44
C VAL A 33 -12.95 -13.11 0.51
N GLY A 34 -12.90 -12.80 -0.78
CA GLY A 34 -13.60 -13.56 -1.80
C GLY A 34 -12.87 -14.84 -2.23
N LYS A 35 -13.48 -15.55 -3.19
CA LYS A 35 -12.99 -16.86 -3.66
C LYS A 35 -12.02 -16.73 -4.83
N ALA A 36 -12.17 -15.67 -5.62
CA ALA A 36 -11.25 -15.40 -6.72
C ALA A 36 -9.98 -14.73 -6.21
N ALA A 37 -8.85 -14.92 -6.89
CA ALA A 37 -7.56 -14.35 -6.48
C ALA A 37 -7.61 -12.82 -6.34
N HIS A 38 -8.35 -12.14 -7.23
CA HIS A 38 -8.52 -10.68 -7.22
C HIS A 38 -9.46 -10.19 -6.09
N GLU A 39 -10.17 -11.08 -5.40
CA GLU A 39 -11.02 -10.76 -4.24
C GLU A 39 -10.31 -11.10 -2.91
N ASN A 40 -9.04 -11.53 -2.96
CA ASN A 40 -8.31 -12.03 -1.79
C ASN A 40 -7.00 -11.26 -1.57
N VAL A 41 -7.14 -10.05 -1.00
CA VAL A 41 -6.02 -9.15 -0.67
C VAL A 41 -4.91 -9.84 0.14
N PRO A 42 -5.17 -10.60 1.24
CA PRO A 42 -4.09 -11.24 1.99
C PRO A 42 -3.34 -12.29 1.16
N ALA A 43 -4.02 -13.06 0.31
CA ALA A 43 -3.34 -13.98 -0.60
C ALA A 43 -2.50 -13.23 -1.64
N SER A 44 -2.99 -12.13 -2.20
CA SER A 44 -2.21 -11.29 -3.13
C SER A 44 -0.94 -10.72 -2.48
N LEU A 45 -1.03 -10.29 -1.21
CA LEU A 45 0.14 -9.85 -0.45
C LEU A 45 1.15 -10.98 -0.25
N GLN A 46 0.69 -12.19 0.04
CA GLN A 46 1.57 -13.35 0.24
C GLN A 46 2.32 -13.76 -1.03
N LEU A 47 1.75 -13.54 -2.23
CA LEU A 47 2.43 -13.81 -3.50
C LEU A 47 3.69 -12.95 -3.72
N LEU A 48 3.81 -11.79 -3.06
CA LEU A 48 5.05 -11.00 -3.06
C LEU A 48 6.25 -11.78 -2.47
N GLY A 49 5.99 -12.85 -1.73
CA GLY A 49 7.01 -13.75 -1.19
C GLY A 49 7.41 -14.90 -2.12
N GLY A 50 6.88 -14.94 -3.34
CA GLY A 50 7.28 -15.90 -4.37
C GLY A 50 8.77 -15.80 -4.72
N THR A 51 9.34 -16.89 -5.25
CA THR A 51 10.78 -17.00 -5.53
C THR A 51 11.16 -16.67 -6.98
N ASP A 52 10.18 -16.33 -7.81
CA ASP A 52 10.33 -16.06 -9.25
C ASP A 52 9.59 -14.79 -9.66
N ASP A 53 10.01 -14.23 -10.79
CA ASP A 53 9.47 -12.97 -11.32
C ASP A 53 8.01 -13.08 -11.74
N GLU A 54 7.54 -14.28 -12.13
CA GLU A 54 6.14 -14.53 -12.49
C GLU A 54 5.22 -14.36 -11.28
N SER A 55 5.62 -14.90 -10.13
CA SER A 55 4.92 -14.72 -8.86
C SER A 55 4.88 -13.25 -8.43
N LEU A 56 5.96 -12.51 -8.64
CA LEU A 56 6.01 -11.08 -8.31
C LEU A 56 5.10 -10.26 -9.24
N ASP A 57 5.11 -10.54 -10.54
CA ASP A 57 4.23 -9.87 -11.52
C ASP A 57 2.76 -10.18 -11.22
N GLU A 58 2.43 -11.43 -10.91
CA GLU A 58 1.08 -11.82 -10.50
C GLU A 58 0.66 -11.10 -9.21
N ALA A 59 1.53 -11.04 -8.20
CA ALA A 59 1.26 -10.34 -6.95
C ALA A 59 0.95 -8.86 -7.20
N VAL A 60 1.80 -8.18 -7.99
CA VAL A 60 1.62 -6.78 -8.34
C VAL A 60 0.34 -6.58 -9.15
N HIS A 61 0.06 -7.44 -10.12
CA HIS A 61 -1.16 -7.39 -10.93
C HIS A 61 -2.42 -7.51 -10.06
N LEU A 62 -2.46 -8.48 -9.15
CA LEU A 62 -3.59 -8.71 -8.26
C LEU A 62 -3.78 -7.56 -7.27
N LEU A 63 -2.70 -7.05 -6.68
CA LEU A 63 -2.74 -5.89 -5.77
C LEU A 63 -3.21 -4.63 -6.51
N PHE A 64 -2.75 -4.39 -7.74
CA PHE A 64 -3.29 -3.32 -8.57
C PHE A 64 -4.78 -3.51 -8.86
N GLY A 65 -5.20 -4.75 -9.10
CA GLY A 65 -6.59 -5.08 -9.33
C GLY A 65 -7.49 -4.82 -8.14
N ASN A 66 -7.04 -5.13 -6.91
CA ASN A 66 -7.91 -5.20 -5.74
C ASN A 66 -7.82 -4.00 -4.79
N ILE A 67 -6.64 -3.41 -4.60
CA ILE A 67 -6.45 -2.25 -3.70
C ILE A 67 -6.18 -0.93 -4.46
N CYS A 68 -5.86 -0.98 -5.76
CA CYS A 68 -5.58 0.21 -6.57
C CYS A 68 -6.34 0.21 -7.91
N HIS A 69 -7.54 -0.35 -7.94
CA HIS A 69 -8.27 -0.65 -9.18
C HIS A 69 -8.43 0.59 -10.06
N GLN A 70 -7.81 0.56 -11.24
CA GLN A 70 -7.80 1.66 -12.20
C GLN A 70 -7.36 3.00 -11.58
N GLY A 71 -6.46 2.96 -10.59
CA GLY A 71 -5.93 4.12 -9.87
C GLY A 71 -6.72 4.52 -8.62
N THR A 72 -7.84 3.86 -8.32
CA THR A 72 -8.66 4.14 -7.14
C THR A 72 -8.30 3.20 -6.00
N ILE A 73 -8.16 3.76 -4.79
CA ILE A 73 -7.85 3.00 -3.58
C ILE A 73 -9.10 2.80 -2.71
N TYR A 74 -9.12 1.68 -2.00
CA TYR A 74 -10.23 1.22 -1.16
C TYR A 74 -9.80 1.11 0.30
N GLU A 75 -10.74 0.81 1.20
CA GLU A 75 -10.47 0.71 2.64
C GLU A 75 -9.33 -0.27 2.95
N SER A 76 -9.33 -1.45 2.33
CA SER A 76 -8.29 -2.48 2.45
C SER A 76 -6.88 -1.99 2.10
N THR A 77 -6.74 -0.96 1.26
CA THR A 77 -5.45 -0.36 0.88
C THR A 77 -4.67 0.16 2.08
N ALA A 78 -5.36 0.82 3.02
CA ALA A 78 -4.72 1.36 4.22
C ALA A 78 -4.12 0.23 5.07
N TYR A 79 -4.73 -0.95 5.06
CA TYR A 79 -4.26 -2.12 5.80
C TYR A 79 -3.23 -2.94 5.04
N ALA A 80 -3.23 -2.89 3.71
CA ALA A 80 -2.22 -3.54 2.86
C ALA A 80 -0.91 -2.75 2.78
N PHE A 81 -0.96 -1.41 2.80
CA PHE A 81 0.20 -0.54 2.65
C PHE A 81 1.37 -0.90 3.60
N PRO A 82 1.17 -1.12 4.91
CA PRO A 82 2.27 -1.47 5.83
C PRO A 82 2.98 -2.78 5.46
N PHE A 83 2.27 -3.75 4.89
CA PHE A 83 2.86 -5.01 4.42
C PHE A 83 3.72 -4.81 3.17
N ILE A 84 3.27 -3.98 2.22
CA ILE A 84 4.04 -3.66 1.02
C ILE A 84 5.32 -2.90 1.41
N ALA A 85 5.23 -1.95 2.35
CA ALA A 85 6.39 -1.23 2.86
C ALA A 85 7.36 -2.16 3.63
N ALA A 86 6.84 -3.02 4.51
CA ALA A 86 7.67 -3.97 5.27
C ALA A 86 8.36 -5.00 4.35
N TRP A 87 7.64 -5.52 3.34
CA TRP A 87 8.20 -6.38 2.32
C TRP A 87 9.32 -5.66 1.54
N GLY A 88 9.03 -4.47 1.00
CA GLY A 88 10.01 -3.67 0.25
C GLY A 88 11.25 -3.28 1.08
N ALA A 89 11.13 -3.18 2.40
CA ALA A 89 12.27 -2.93 3.29
C ALA A 89 13.22 -4.14 3.44
N GLY A 90 12.75 -5.37 3.22
CA GLY A 90 13.53 -6.60 3.42
C GLY A 90 13.61 -7.56 2.24
N ALA A 91 12.96 -7.25 1.11
CA ALA A 91 13.03 -8.05 -0.12
C ALA A 91 14.45 -8.00 -0.73
N GLU A 92 14.89 -9.06 -1.41
CA GLU A 92 16.18 -9.06 -2.10
C GLU A 92 16.26 -7.94 -3.15
N PRO A 93 17.39 -7.21 -3.29
CA PRO A 93 17.49 -6.14 -4.28
C PRO A 93 17.52 -6.69 -5.71
N SER A 94 16.51 -6.34 -6.50
CA SER A 94 16.46 -6.55 -7.95
C SER A 94 15.73 -5.39 -8.65
N GLU A 95 15.89 -5.26 -9.96
CA GLU A 95 15.16 -4.25 -10.73
C GLU A 95 13.65 -4.46 -10.64
N GLU A 96 13.22 -5.72 -10.68
CA GLU A 96 11.83 -6.18 -10.57
C GLU A 96 11.25 -5.80 -9.20
N THR A 97 11.98 -6.07 -8.12
CA THR A 97 11.57 -5.71 -6.75
C THR A 97 11.47 -4.19 -6.59
N GLU A 98 12.45 -3.43 -7.08
CA GLU A 98 12.39 -1.97 -7.05
C GLU A 98 11.21 -1.42 -7.87
N ASN A 99 10.94 -2.01 -9.02
CA ASN A 99 9.80 -1.64 -9.87
C ASN A 99 8.48 -1.91 -9.17
N ALA A 100 8.30 -3.10 -8.57
CA ALA A 100 7.10 -3.47 -7.81
C ALA A 100 6.85 -2.50 -6.63
N VAL A 101 7.88 -2.20 -5.83
CA VAL A 101 7.78 -1.24 -4.72
C VAL A 101 7.36 0.14 -5.23
N VAL A 102 8.00 0.63 -6.30
CA VAL A 102 7.66 1.94 -6.88
C VAL A 102 6.21 1.95 -7.37
N GLN A 103 5.80 0.92 -8.11
CA GLN A 103 4.48 0.88 -8.72
C GLN A 103 3.38 0.90 -7.66
N LEU A 104 3.48 0.02 -6.65
CA LEU A 104 2.48 -0.10 -5.60
C LEU A 104 2.45 1.15 -4.70
N LEU A 105 3.59 1.56 -4.14
CA LEU A 105 3.62 2.69 -3.20
C LEU A 105 3.28 4.03 -3.88
N ALA A 106 3.72 4.25 -5.13
CA ALA A 106 3.39 5.49 -5.84
C ALA A 106 1.90 5.57 -6.18
N CYS A 107 1.29 4.48 -6.65
CA CYS A 107 -0.14 4.47 -6.96
C CYS A 107 -0.97 4.79 -5.70
N ILE A 108 -0.68 4.11 -4.59
CA ILE A 108 -1.37 4.35 -3.32
C ILE A 108 -1.15 5.79 -2.84
N GLY A 109 0.10 6.27 -2.88
CA GLY A 109 0.45 7.63 -2.46
C GLY A 109 -0.29 8.71 -3.25
N ILE A 110 -0.38 8.56 -4.58
CA ILE A 110 -1.11 9.50 -5.45
C ILE A 110 -2.60 9.45 -5.13
N ALA A 111 -3.20 8.26 -5.07
CA ALA A 111 -4.63 8.09 -4.83
C ALA A 111 -5.06 8.58 -3.43
N ALA A 112 -4.16 8.53 -2.45
CA ALA A 112 -4.40 9.07 -1.11
C ALA A 112 -4.47 10.61 -1.07
N THR A 113 -4.08 11.33 -2.12
CA THR A 113 -4.05 12.81 -2.09
C THR A 113 -5.43 13.46 -2.15
N PHE A 114 -6.45 12.78 -2.65
CA PHE A 114 -7.81 13.30 -2.75
C PHE A 114 -8.88 12.20 -2.63
N ASP A 115 -10.07 12.60 -2.19
CA ASP A 115 -11.22 11.72 -2.09
C ASP A 115 -11.98 11.62 -3.42
N ALA A 116 -12.47 10.42 -3.71
CA ALA A 116 -13.29 10.06 -4.87
C ALA A 116 -14.52 9.26 -4.40
N PRO A 117 -15.45 9.87 -3.64
CA PRO A 117 -16.52 9.16 -2.91
C PRO A 117 -17.56 8.48 -3.82
N HIS A 118 -17.57 8.78 -5.11
CA HIS A 118 -18.46 8.19 -6.11
C HIS A 118 -17.69 7.46 -7.22
N GLY A 119 -16.39 7.27 -7.01
CA GLY A 119 -15.49 6.65 -7.98
C GLY A 119 -14.99 7.62 -9.03
N SER A 120 -13.71 7.46 -9.33
CA SER A 120 -13.05 7.99 -10.52
C SER A 120 -12.02 6.96 -10.98
N HIS A 121 -11.35 7.19 -12.10
CA HIS A 121 -10.18 6.40 -12.50
C HIS A 121 -8.91 6.86 -11.71
N ALA A 122 -9.09 7.25 -10.44
CA ALA A 122 -8.07 7.73 -9.51
C ALA A 122 -8.71 8.10 -8.15
N GLY A 123 -7.93 8.15 -7.06
CA GLY A 123 -8.36 8.75 -5.77
C GLY A 123 -8.87 7.74 -4.74
N SER A 124 -9.36 8.23 -3.60
CA SER A 124 -9.80 7.37 -2.49
C SER A 124 -11.31 7.11 -2.52
N TRP A 125 -11.73 5.85 -2.67
CA TRP A 125 -13.15 5.47 -2.69
C TRP A 125 -13.77 5.56 -1.29
N GLY A 126 -14.81 6.38 -1.16
CA GLY A 126 -15.55 6.53 0.09
C GLY A 126 -14.91 7.50 1.10
N PRO A 127 -15.67 7.91 2.13
CA PRO A 127 -15.17 8.78 3.17
C PRO A 127 -14.08 8.07 4.00
N ALA A 128 -13.09 8.84 4.45
CA ALA A 128 -11.99 8.42 5.34
C ALA A 128 -10.90 7.50 4.75
N VAL A 129 -11.04 6.95 3.53
CA VAL A 129 -9.99 6.11 2.93
C VAL A 129 -8.68 6.89 2.71
N SER A 130 -8.75 8.15 2.25
CA SER A 130 -7.57 9.01 2.14
C SER A 130 -6.87 9.18 3.50
N ALA A 131 -7.63 9.50 4.54
CA ALA A 131 -7.09 9.76 5.88
C ALA A 131 -6.50 8.49 6.52
N ALA A 132 -7.17 7.34 6.37
CA ALA A 132 -6.67 6.05 6.85
C ALA A 132 -5.38 5.65 6.12
N THR A 133 -5.32 5.85 4.81
CA THR A 133 -4.13 5.54 4.01
C THR A 133 -2.96 6.44 4.39
N LYS A 134 -3.17 7.75 4.58
CA LYS A 134 -2.15 8.67 5.08
C LYS A 134 -1.64 8.26 6.47
N SER A 135 -2.52 7.81 7.34
CA SER A 135 -2.15 7.28 8.66
C SER A 135 -1.31 6.01 8.56
N ALA A 136 -1.63 5.12 7.62
CA ALA A 136 -0.85 3.91 7.35
C ALA A 136 0.54 4.22 6.77
N ILE A 137 0.65 5.21 5.88
CA ILE A 137 1.93 5.73 5.38
C ILE A 137 2.78 6.24 6.55
N ALA A 138 2.21 7.10 7.39
CA ALA A 138 2.90 7.65 8.56
C ALA A 138 3.36 6.56 9.54
N ALA A 139 2.49 5.59 9.83
CA ALA A 139 2.80 4.47 10.73
C ALA A 139 3.92 3.57 10.18
N SER A 140 4.11 3.55 8.87
CA SER A 140 5.13 2.74 8.17
C SER A 140 6.48 3.45 7.98
N GLN A 141 6.68 4.63 8.59
CA GLN A 141 7.86 5.48 8.37
C GLN A 141 9.19 4.72 8.51
N LYS A 142 9.33 3.84 9.51
CA LYS A 142 10.55 3.05 9.71
C LYS A 142 10.89 2.14 8.52
N HIS A 143 9.89 1.53 7.89
CA HIS A 143 10.08 0.71 6.69
C HIS A 143 10.41 1.58 5.48
N LEU A 144 9.75 2.73 5.35
CA LEU A 144 10.01 3.69 4.29
C LEU A 144 11.43 4.27 4.37
N ASP A 145 11.94 4.53 5.58
CA ASP A 145 13.31 4.99 5.80
C ASP A 145 14.32 3.94 5.30
N VAL A 146 14.08 2.65 5.57
CA VAL A 146 14.92 1.56 5.06
C VAL A 146 14.86 1.52 3.53
N ILE A 147 13.66 1.54 2.93
CA ILE A 147 13.45 1.59 1.48
C ILE A 147 14.24 2.73 0.84
N ALA A 148 14.21 3.93 1.44
CA ALA A 148 14.89 5.11 0.92
C ALA A 148 16.43 4.98 0.85
N THR A 149 17.02 4.06 1.62
CA THR A 149 18.48 3.81 1.58
C THR A 149 18.90 2.86 0.46
N ARG A 150 17.95 2.11 -0.12
CA ARG A 150 18.26 1.01 -1.05
C ARG A 150 18.69 1.49 -2.43
N SER A 151 18.07 2.55 -2.95
CA SER A 151 18.45 3.14 -4.24
C SER A 151 18.04 4.62 -4.36
N PRO A 152 18.68 5.41 -5.23
CA PRO A 152 18.27 6.80 -5.49
C PRO A 152 16.82 6.92 -5.99
N LYS A 153 16.32 5.92 -6.72
CA LYS A 153 14.93 5.86 -7.22
C LYS A 153 13.96 5.73 -6.05
N LEU A 154 14.22 4.78 -5.15
CA LEU A 154 13.42 4.54 -3.96
C LEU A 154 13.49 5.72 -2.97
N LYS A 155 14.65 6.37 -2.85
CA LYS A 155 14.78 7.62 -2.08
C LYS A 155 13.82 8.70 -2.57
N ARG A 156 13.75 8.92 -3.89
CA ARG A 156 12.84 9.91 -4.50
C ARG A 156 11.38 9.56 -4.28
N LEU A 157 11.02 8.28 -4.41
CA LEU A 157 9.68 7.78 -4.12
C LEU A 157 9.27 8.11 -2.68
N VAL A 158 10.10 7.74 -1.69
CA VAL A 158 9.79 7.98 -0.28
C VAL A 158 9.70 9.47 0.02
N SER A 159 10.61 10.30 -0.50
CA SER A 159 10.50 11.76 -0.38
C SER A 159 9.19 12.33 -0.93
N ALA A 160 8.64 11.74 -2.00
CA ALA A 160 7.38 12.18 -2.59
C ALA A 160 6.13 11.71 -1.81
N LEU A 161 6.25 10.68 -0.97
CA LEU A 161 5.16 10.23 -0.10
C LEU A 161 4.99 11.14 1.13
N VAL A 162 6.06 11.76 1.62
CA VAL A 162 6.03 12.60 2.84
C VAL A 162 5.00 13.75 2.78
N PRO A 163 4.89 14.54 1.69
CA PRO A 163 3.88 15.59 1.58
C PRO A 163 2.44 15.08 1.63
N THR A 164 2.20 13.81 1.26
CA THR A 164 0.85 13.23 1.32
C THR A 164 0.38 13.04 2.77
N VAL A 165 1.30 12.86 3.72
CA VAL A 165 1.02 12.75 5.16
C VAL A 165 0.87 14.13 5.81
N ASN A 166 1.58 15.15 5.31
CA ASN A 166 1.66 16.47 5.96
C ASN A 166 0.63 17.49 5.45
N ALA A 167 -0.43 17.07 4.75
CA ALA A 167 -1.49 17.99 4.29
C ALA A 167 -2.14 18.79 5.43
N ALA A 168 -2.17 18.24 6.65
CA ALA A 168 -2.63 18.95 7.85
C ALA A 168 -1.66 20.06 8.30
N GLU A 169 -0.34 19.86 8.17
CA GLU A 169 0.67 20.90 8.47
C GLU A 169 0.69 21.98 7.39
N LEU A 170 0.47 21.61 6.12
CA LEU A 170 0.36 22.57 5.02
C LEU A 170 -0.88 23.47 5.13
N ASN A 171 -2.02 22.92 5.58
CA ASN A 171 -3.22 23.72 5.83
C ASN A 171 -3.06 24.62 7.06
N ALA A 172 -2.38 24.17 8.13
CA ALA A 172 -2.12 24.99 9.31
C ALA A 172 -1.25 26.23 9.00
N LEU A 173 -0.35 26.16 8.01
CA LEU A 173 0.47 27.28 7.55
C LEU A 173 -0.26 28.27 6.61
N LEU A 174 -1.44 27.90 6.09
CA LEU A 174 -2.28 28.77 5.26
C LEU A 174 -3.37 29.49 6.07
N GLU A 175 -3.56 29.09 7.33
CA GLU A 175 -4.50 29.70 8.28
C GLU A 175 -3.83 30.68 9.27
N GLU A 176 -2.52 30.91 9.14
CA GLU A 176 -1.74 31.99 9.78
C GLU A 176 -1.52 33.18 8.82
#